data_AF-A0A7S0WCF9-F1
#
_entry.id   AF-A0A7S0WCF9-F1
#
_cell.length_a   1.000
_cell.length_b   1.000
_cell.length_c   1.000
_cell.angle_alpha   90.00
_cell.angle_beta   90.00
_cell.angle_gamma   90.00
#
_symmetry.space_group_name_H-M   'P 1'
#
loop_
_entity.id
_entity.type
_entity.pdbx_description
1 polymer ?
#
loop_
_entity_poly.entity_id
_entity_poly.type
_entity_poly.pdbx_seq_one_letter_code
_entity_poly.pdbx_strand_id
1 'polypeptide(L)'
;MARKNFAERAQIVTRLGRQCIPMKLGSAGELPGVVLDVSGTGNTVFKEPSTAVPLNNALTTLAAEEEAEEERILSELTAMVATYADILLAANDALAELDAANARARHARWLDGAAPTIVSVDSGIE
;
A
#
# COMPACT_ATOMS: atom_id res chain seq x y z
N MET A 1 -50.47 -0.75 3.24
CA MET A 1 -49.72 0.39 2.67
C MET A 1 -48.67 -0.16 1.70
N ALA A 2 -48.74 0.19 0.41
CA ALA A 2 -47.77 -0.28 -0.58
C ALA A 2 -46.39 0.35 -0.31
N ARG A 3 -45.33 -0.47 -0.24
CA ARG A 3 -43.94 0.02 -0.23
C ARG A 3 -43.65 0.65 -1.59
N LYS A 4 -43.64 1.98 -1.68
CA LYS A 4 -43.13 2.68 -2.87
C LYS A 4 -41.63 2.41 -2.97
N ASN A 5 -41.20 1.90 -4.12
CA ASN A 5 -39.82 1.52 -4.36
C ASN A 5 -39.06 2.69 -5.02
N PHE A 6 -38.45 3.55 -4.20
CA PHE A 6 -37.76 4.77 -4.62
C PHE A 6 -36.31 4.53 -5.07
N ALA A 7 -35.68 3.49 -4.54
CA ALA A 7 -34.33 3.10 -4.91
C ALA A 7 -34.36 2.37 -6.25
N GLU A 8 -33.38 2.66 -7.11
CA GLU A 8 -33.21 1.90 -8.35
C GLU A 8 -32.72 0.48 -8.06
N ARG A 9 -31.87 0.35 -7.03
CA ARG A 9 -31.52 -0.89 -6.34
C ARG A 9 -31.46 -0.62 -4.84
N ALA A 10 -32.04 -1.49 -4.02
CA ALA A 10 -31.96 -1.40 -2.57
C ALA A 10 -30.58 -1.86 -2.07
N GLN A 11 -29.54 -1.13 -2.43
CA GLN A 11 -28.15 -1.43 -2.08
C GLN A 11 -27.43 -0.12 -1.72
N ILE A 12 -26.60 -0.18 -0.69
CA ILE A 12 -25.67 0.90 -0.35
C ILE A 12 -24.51 0.84 -1.35
N VAL A 13 -24.19 1.97 -1.96
CA VAL A 13 -23.09 2.09 -2.92
C VAL A 13 -22.15 3.19 -2.47
N THR A 14 -20.87 3.07 -2.84
CA THR A 14 -19.86 4.08 -2.51
C THR A 14 -19.67 5.01 -3.71
N ARG A 15 -19.76 6.32 -3.47
CA ARG A 15 -19.43 7.38 -4.45
C ARG A 15 -18.55 8.42 -3.79
N LEU A 16 -17.47 8.81 -4.47
CA LEU A 16 -16.51 9.78 -3.95
C LEU A 16 -16.03 9.45 -2.52
N GLY A 17 -15.83 8.16 -2.24
CA GLY A 17 -15.43 7.68 -0.91
C GLY A 17 -16.53 7.69 0.17
N ARG A 18 -17.77 8.04 -0.17
CA ARG A 18 -18.89 8.14 0.79
C ARG A 18 -20.00 7.15 0.47
N GLN A 19 -20.63 6.61 1.52
CA GLN A 19 -21.75 5.70 1.36
C GLN A 19 -23.03 6.45 1.00
N CYS A 20 -23.73 5.98 -0.03
CA CYS A 20 -24.93 6.61 -0.56
C CYS A 20 -25.92 5.59 -1.12
N ILE A 21 -27.11 6.08 -1.49
CA ILE A 21 -28.20 5.27 -2.05
C ILE A 21 -28.45 5.74 -3.50
N PRO A 22 -28.49 4.82 -4.48
CA PRO A 22 -28.88 5.16 -5.84
C PRO A 22 -30.40 5.34 -5.92
N MET A 23 -30.82 6.53 -6.30
CA MET A 23 -32.21 6.92 -6.46
C MET A 23 -32.52 7.21 -7.92
N LYS A 24 -33.73 6.88 -8.36
CA LYS A 24 -34.22 7.36 -9.66
C LYS A 24 -34.34 8.89 -9.60
N LEU A 25 -33.96 9.58 -10.68
CA LEU A 25 -33.97 11.04 -10.75
C LEU A 25 -35.28 11.66 -10.26
N GLY A 26 -36.43 11.13 -10.68
CA GLY A 26 -37.76 11.62 -10.29
C GLY A 26 -38.12 11.44 -8.80
N SER A 27 -37.43 10.54 -8.09
CA SER A 27 -37.65 10.27 -6.66
C SER A 27 -36.56 10.84 -5.77
N ALA A 28 -35.55 11.53 -6.32
CA ALA A 28 -34.43 12.08 -5.56
C ALA A 28 -34.85 13.12 -4.50
N GLY A 29 -35.99 13.79 -4.68
CA GLY A 29 -36.55 14.74 -3.71
C GLY A 29 -37.19 14.07 -2.48
N GLU A 30 -37.49 12.78 -2.56
CA GLU A 30 -38.24 12.06 -1.52
C GLU A 30 -37.38 11.65 -0.32
N LEU A 31 -36.05 11.64 -0.49
CA LEU A 31 -35.09 11.37 0.58
C LEU A 31 -34.29 12.63 0.88
N PRO A 32 -34.34 13.21 2.09
CA PRO A 32 -33.49 14.34 2.45
C PRO A 32 -32.02 13.91 2.50
N GLY A 33 -31.12 14.74 1.97
CA GLY A 33 -29.72 14.38 1.85
C GLY A 33 -28.94 15.21 0.84
N VAL A 34 -27.66 14.90 0.72
CA VAL A 34 -26.71 15.54 -0.20
C VAL A 34 -26.58 14.68 -1.46
N VAL A 35 -26.66 15.30 -2.63
CA VAL A 35 -26.36 14.61 -3.89
C VAL A 35 -24.84 14.54 -4.03
N LEU A 36 -24.31 13.33 -4.18
CA LEU A 36 -22.88 13.10 -4.37
C LEU A 36 -22.49 13.06 -5.84
N ASP A 37 -23.32 12.39 -6.66
CA ASP A 37 -23.01 12.12 -8.06
C ASP A 37 -24.29 11.82 -8.84
N VAL A 38 -24.21 11.89 -10.16
CA VAL A 38 -25.29 11.54 -11.10
C VAL A 38 -24.72 10.55 -12.13
N SER A 39 -25.46 9.48 -12.42
CA SER A 39 -25.04 8.51 -13.44
C SER A 39 -24.79 9.17 -14.79
N GLY A 40 -23.90 8.61 -15.62
CA GLY A 40 -23.61 9.15 -16.95
C GLY A 40 -24.82 9.22 -17.90
N THR A 41 -25.87 8.41 -17.68
CA THR A 41 -27.13 8.48 -18.43
C THR A 41 -28.13 9.50 -17.86
N GLY A 42 -27.83 10.13 -16.73
CA GLY A 42 -28.68 11.10 -16.03
C GLY A 42 -29.86 10.50 -15.24
N ASN A 43 -30.12 9.20 -15.34
CA ASN A 43 -31.33 8.59 -14.78
C ASN A 43 -31.23 8.25 -13.29
N THR A 44 -30.01 8.09 -12.77
CA THR A 44 -29.75 7.75 -11.36
C THR A 44 -29.03 8.89 -10.66
N VAL A 45 -29.50 9.26 -9.47
CA VAL A 45 -28.86 10.21 -8.55
C VAL A 45 -28.35 9.45 -7.35
N PHE A 46 -27.07 9.61 -7.02
CA PHE A 46 -26.47 9.02 -5.84
C PHE A 46 -26.60 9.99 -4.67
N LYS A 47 -27.39 9.62 -3.68
CA LYS A 47 -27.75 10.52 -2.57
C LYS A 47 -27.29 9.97 -1.23
N GLU A 48 -26.59 10.80 -0.49
CA GLU A 48 -26.23 10.56 0.91
C GLU A 48 -27.36 11.05 1.81
N PRO A 49 -28.04 10.16 2.57
CA PRO A 49 -29.12 10.58 3.46
C PRO A 49 -28.61 11.52 4.56
N SER A 50 -29.41 12.52 4.94
CA SER A 50 -29.02 13.48 6.01
C SER A 50 -28.68 12.79 7.34
N THR A 51 -29.32 11.65 7.64
CA THR A 51 -29.02 10.83 8.84
C THR A 51 -27.68 10.12 8.78
N ALA A 52 -27.17 9.85 7.57
CA ALA A 52 -25.89 9.18 7.35
C ALA A 52 -24.72 10.18 7.27
N VAL A 53 -24.97 11.47 7.01
CA VAL A 53 -23.91 12.50 6.89
C VAL A 53 -22.97 12.54 8.10
N PRO A 54 -23.46 12.57 9.36
CA PRO A 54 -22.57 12.57 10.52
C PRO A 54 -21.74 11.29 10.62
N LEU A 55 -22.33 10.15 10.27
CA LEU A 55 -21.67 8.84 10.34
C LEU A 55 -20.58 8.72 9.26
N ASN A 56 -20.85 9.14 8.03
CA ASN A 56 -19.85 9.15 6.96
C ASN A 56 -18.70 10.11 7.28
N ASN A 57 -18.98 11.26 7.90
CA ASN A 57 -17.91 12.15 8.37
C ASN A 57 -17.06 11.51 9.47
N ALA A 58 -17.70 10.87 10.45
CA ALA A 58 -16.99 10.15 11.50
C ALA A 58 -16.13 9.02 10.91
N LEU A 59 -16.64 8.27 9.92
CA LEU A 59 -15.86 7.25 9.22
C LEU A 59 -14.63 7.84 8.52
N THR A 60 -14.77 8.98 7.84
CA THR A 60 -13.63 9.66 7.20
C THR A 60 -12.59 10.11 8.23
N THR A 61 -13.03 10.69 9.35
CA THR A 61 -12.13 11.11 10.43
C THR A 61 -11.41 9.91 11.05
N LEU A 62 -12.15 8.85 11.39
CA LEU A 62 -11.59 7.64 11.98
C LEU A 62 -10.59 6.97 11.04
N ALA A 63 -10.85 6.92 9.74
CA ALA A 63 -9.91 6.37 8.77
C ALA A 63 -8.60 7.19 8.71
N ALA A 64 -8.68 8.52 8.81
CA ALA A 64 -7.49 9.37 8.86
C ALA A 64 -6.72 9.22 10.18
N GLU A 65 -7.44 9.06 11.30
CA GLU A 65 -6.82 8.79 12.61
C GLU A 65 -6.15 7.41 12.63
N GLU A 66 -6.77 6.41 12.01
CA GLU A 66 -6.19 5.06 11.84
C GLU A 66 -4.91 5.12 11.02
N GLU A 67 -4.92 5.77 9.85
CA GLU A 67 -3.72 5.93 9.01
C GLU A 67 -2.58 6.64 9.74
N ALA A 68 -2.89 7.69 10.51
CA ALA A 68 -1.90 8.40 11.32
C ALA A 68 -1.31 7.52 12.44
N GLU A 69 -2.13 6.66 13.05
CA GLU A 69 -1.65 5.73 14.08
C GLU A 69 -0.81 4.60 13.49
N GLU A 70 -1.18 4.09 12.30
CA GLU A 70 -0.35 3.15 11.55
C GLU A 70 1.03 3.72 11.26
N GLU A 71 1.11 4.97 10.76
CA GLU A 71 2.39 5.64 10.50
C GLU A 71 3.19 5.83 11.79
N ARG A 72 2.54 6.21 12.90
CA ARG A 72 3.18 6.36 14.20
C ARG A 72 3.80 5.04 14.68
N ILE A 73 3.06 3.94 14.60
CA ILE A 73 3.52 2.60 15.01
C ILE A 73 4.67 2.13 14.09
N LEU A 74 4.53 2.30 12.77
CA LEU A 74 5.58 1.91 11.82
C LEU A 74 6.86 2.70 12.03
N SER A 75 6.76 4.00 12.32
CA SER A 75 7.90 4.84 12.65
C SER A 75 8.60 4.37 13.92
N GLU A 76 7.84 4.04 14.97
CA GLU A 76 8.36 3.50 16.23
C GLU A 76 9.10 2.18 16.01
N LEU A 77 8.48 1.23 15.29
CA LEU A 77 9.10 -0.06 14.97
C LEU A 77 10.35 0.10 14.09
N THR A 78 10.30 1.02 13.12
CA THR A 78 11.45 1.34 12.27
C THR A 78 12.60 1.91 13.10
N ALA A 79 12.32 2.81 14.04
CA ALA A 79 13.31 3.34 14.95
C ALA A 79 13.94 2.24 15.82
N MET A 80 13.14 1.27 16.29
CA MET A 80 13.66 0.11 17.03
C MET A 80 14.65 -0.70 16.19
N VAL A 81 14.33 -1.00 14.93
CA VAL A 81 15.24 -1.73 14.02
C VAL A 81 16.49 -0.90 13.72
N ALA A 82 16.33 0.41 13.53
CA ALA A 82 17.45 1.32 13.25
C ALA A 82 18.50 1.34 14.37
N THR A 83 18.14 1.04 15.63
CA THR A 83 19.13 0.89 16.71
C THR A 83 20.13 -0.25 16.49
N TYR A 84 19.82 -1.19 15.60
CA TYR A 84 20.69 -2.31 15.22
C TYR A 84 21.32 -2.12 13.84
N ALA A 85 21.29 -0.91 13.26
CA ALA A 85 21.77 -0.66 11.90
C ALA A 85 23.22 -1.11 11.69
N ASP A 86 24.13 -0.76 12.61
CA ASP A 86 25.55 -1.07 12.45
C ASP A 86 25.83 -2.58 12.37
N ILE A 87 25.19 -3.37 13.24
CA ILE A 87 25.37 -4.84 13.24
C ILE A 87 24.72 -5.49 12.01
N LEU A 88 23.57 -4.97 11.57
CA LEU A 88 22.89 -5.46 10.37
C LEU A 88 23.70 -5.17 9.10
N LEU A 89 24.29 -3.98 9.01
CA LEU A 89 25.16 -3.60 7.89
C LEU A 89 26.45 -4.43 7.88
N ALA A 90 27.11 -4.61 9.03
CA ALA A 90 28.28 -5.46 9.12
C ALA A 90 27.98 -6.93 8.74
N ALA A 91 26.82 -7.45 9.16
CA ALA A 91 26.38 -8.78 8.75
C ALA A 91 26.12 -8.87 7.24
N ASN A 92 25.52 -7.83 6.65
CA ASN A 92 25.29 -7.75 5.21
C ASN A 92 26.61 -7.75 4.42
N ASP A 93 27.60 -6.99 4.86
CA ASP A 93 28.93 -6.94 4.21
C ASP A 93 29.63 -8.30 4.28
N ALA A 94 29.59 -8.96 5.44
CA ALA A 94 30.14 -10.30 5.60
C ALA A 94 29.44 -11.34 4.69
N LEU A 95 28.12 -11.25 4.54
CA LEU A 95 27.36 -12.09 3.62
C LEU A 95 27.73 -11.84 2.16
N ALA A 96 27.93 -10.57 1.78
CA ALA A 96 28.34 -10.21 0.43
C ALA A 96 29.74 -10.75 0.09
N GLU A 97 30.70 -10.66 1.02
CA GLU A 97 32.04 -11.24 0.85
C GLU A 97 31.98 -12.76 0.67
N LEU A 98 31.17 -13.43 1.51
CA LEU A 98 30.98 -14.88 1.44
C LEU A 98 30.33 -15.30 0.12
N ASP A 99 29.31 -14.58 -0.34
CA ASP A 99 28.64 -14.86 -1.61
C ASP A 99 29.61 -14.70 -2.78
N ALA A 100 30.39 -13.62 -2.80
CA ALA A 100 31.40 -13.39 -3.82
C ALA A 100 32.50 -14.47 -3.81
N ALA A 101 32.96 -14.91 -2.64
CA ALA A 101 33.93 -16.00 -2.52
C ALA A 101 33.35 -17.32 -3.05
N ASN A 102 32.10 -17.64 -2.69
CA ASN A 102 31.42 -18.84 -3.15
C ASN A 102 31.18 -18.83 -4.67
N ALA A 103 30.79 -17.69 -5.22
CA ALA A 103 30.64 -17.50 -6.66
C ALA A 103 31.95 -17.76 -7.41
N ARG A 104 33.07 -17.19 -6.95
CA ARG A 104 34.40 -17.44 -7.54
C ARG A 104 34.80 -18.92 -7.45
N ALA A 105 34.58 -19.56 -6.30
CA ALA A 105 34.91 -20.98 -6.12
C ALA A 105 34.07 -21.89 -7.03
N ARG A 106 32.78 -21.61 -7.17
CA ARG A 106 31.89 -22.33 -8.09
C ARG A 106 32.28 -22.13 -9.55
N HIS A 107 32.63 -20.90 -9.92
CA HIS A 107 33.05 -20.58 -11.28
C HIS A 107 34.39 -21.26 -11.64
N ALA A 108 35.37 -21.24 -10.73
CA ALA A 108 36.63 -21.95 -10.91
C ALA A 108 36.38 -23.46 -11.12
N ARG A 109 35.54 -24.08 -10.28
CA ARG A 109 35.17 -25.50 -10.46
C ARG A 109 34.48 -25.79 -11.79
N TRP A 110 33.66 -24.88 -12.30
CA TRP A 110 32.98 -25.05 -13.59
C TRP A 110 33.96 -25.03 -14.78
N LEU A 111 35.01 -24.21 -14.69
CA LEU A 111 36.05 -24.10 -15.72
C LEU A 111 37.22 -25.07 -15.51
N ASP A 112 37.19 -25.89 -14.47
CA ASP A 112 38.37 -26.64 -13.98
C ASP A 112 39.59 -25.72 -13.73
N GLY A 113 39.32 -24.50 -13.26
CA GLY A 113 40.32 -23.46 -13.03
C GLY A 113 41.07 -23.63 -11.71
N ALA A 114 42.34 -23.24 -11.70
CA ALA A 114 43.22 -23.25 -10.53
C ALA A 114 43.62 -21.82 -10.11
N ALA A 115 43.95 -21.64 -8.83
CA ALA A 115 44.44 -20.36 -8.32
C ALA A 115 45.85 -20.07 -8.88
N PRO A 116 46.09 -18.89 -9.50
CA PRO A 116 47.41 -18.55 -10.02
C PRO A 116 48.36 -18.18 -8.88
N THR A 117 49.66 -18.47 -9.08
CA THR A 117 50.72 -17.94 -8.22
C THR A 117 51.07 -16.52 -8.67
N ILE A 118 50.96 -15.55 -7.76
CA ILE A 118 51.34 -14.17 -8.04
C ILE A 118 52.80 -13.97 -7.62
N VAL A 119 53.64 -13.51 -8.55
CA VAL A 119 55.07 -13.19 -8.31
C VAL A 119 55.30 -11.69 -8.50
N SER A 120 56.13 -11.07 -7.65
CA SER A 120 56.52 -9.66 -7.79
C SER A 120 57.64 -9.48 -8.82
N VAL A 121 57.66 -8.34 -9.50
CA VAL A 121 58.52 -8.06 -10.67
C VAL A 121 59.91 -7.53 -10.27
N ASP A 122 60.38 -7.81 -9.05
CA ASP A 122 61.69 -7.32 -8.56
C ASP A 122 62.71 -8.44 -8.31
N SER A 123 62.56 -9.58 -8.98
CA SER A 123 63.60 -10.62 -9.03
C SER A 123 64.24 -10.59 -10.40
N GLY A 124 65.48 -10.06 -10.44
CA GLY A 124 66.23 -9.70 -11.64
C GLY A 124 66.08 -10.64 -12.84
N ILE A 125 65.61 -10.06 -13.94
CA ILE A 125 65.96 -10.53 -15.27
C ILE A 125 67.33 -9.89 -15.58
N GLU A 126 68.40 -10.63 -15.31
CA GLU A 126 69.63 -10.56 -16.13
C GLU A 126 69.49 -11.51 -17.31
#